data_AF-A0A2W2CI64-F1
#
_entry.id   AF-A0A2W2CI64-F1
#
_cell.length_a   1.000
_cell.length_b   1.000
_cell.length_c   1.000
_cell.angle_alpha   90.00
_cell.angle_beta   90.00
_cell.angle_gamma   90.00
#
_symmetry.space_group_name_H-M   'P 1'
#
loop_
_entity.id
_entity.type
_entity.pdbx_description
1 polymer ?
#
loop_
_entity_poly.entity_id
_entity_poly.type
_entity_poly.pdbx_seq_one_letter_code
_entity_poly.pdbx_strand_id
1 'polypeptide(L)'
;MSDVGAPKASEQVTLLEHVTLLHAAHPDGPLPEGGRPYPDAAQRARLPHSDEPFAVRQRRLIEVVTSIYEAEPSPERAGAMLVAALTSQRAEPRLAGWLAQEVASFDPGWRRRVGRELAYDGGERGMVGVGLALLSGVASPEDTAPVRLLGLLSRDFGQLAIRVLRHVPGAGGDLVWLAERSDPTRHAQAVEALCDLAEPVTHAWLLREGVRLDGPSTAAARRVAETVGLADLLDGEEIPPDVVEQAGRLLLAMTQRGAGSAELRDYTDAASALVRFSRAAARMNATLDRYAMIMALLADLHTGQAATLAWPDRELALVRTALDRLLDQSAWADCLADAARSGNPDTYRRACWATQLRTTLRQTPPVTPSSNDFRARIAIRVSVPDPAHRGTVETRILVNGRHLCAEAFTAGPAEQPENLLGPDHPLHADVEPHEVRLAQTDCTEGCCGALFVTIERRGDEVIWRSWRNPDCPGLDLPTLHFDAAEYDAEVARAEADHSWEWPARTVARLVRARLREQPDLLARWDCAAGWVAAGPPDTSRVEVSYFHPARPRGGDDLWLQFVAVIDLPANDPEDMRDEIVRRITDSDPRRPQWLAGGSAEAAQAYGFDWPPRRS
;
A
#
# COMPACT_ATOMS: atom_id res chain seq x y z
N MET A 1 -67.96 15.25 17.51
CA MET A 1 -66.82 16.14 17.27
C MET A 1 -65.76 15.76 18.27
N SER A 2 -64.92 14.79 17.89
CA SER A 2 -63.90 14.22 18.75
C SER A 2 -62.53 14.67 18.26
N ASP A 3 -61.78 15.14 19.24
CA ASP A 3 -60.39 15.55 19.25
C ASP A 3 -59.49 14.51 18.57
N VAL A 4 -58.84 14.87 17.47
CA VAL A 4 -57.79 14.08 16.83
C VAL A 4 -56.49 14.80 17.11
N GLY A 5 -55.74 14.23 18.07
CA GLY A 5 -54.45 14.73 18.49
C GLY A 5 -53.51 14.96 17.31
N ALA A 6 -52.85 16.12 17.33
CA ALA A 6 -51.74 16.42 16.46
C ALA A 6 -50.67 15.30 16.56
N PRO A 7 -50.08 14.87 15.44
CA PRO A 7 -49.00 13.90 15.48
C PRO A 7 -47.83 14.49 16.27
N LYS A 8 -47.41 13.80 17.34
CA LYS A 8 -46.13 14.06 18.01
C LYS A 8 -45.03 14.06 16.95
N ALA A 9 -44.17 15.08 16.95
CA ALA A 9 -42.95 15.10 16.14
C ALA A 9 -42.22 13.77 16.35
N SER A 10 -41.93 13.03 15.27
CA SER A 10 -41.17 11.78 15.39
C SER A 10 -39.81 12.13 15.98
N GLU A 11 -39.52 11.60 17.17
CA GLU A 11 -38.22 11.70 17.82
C GLU A 11 -37.18 11.15 16.83
N GLN A 12 -36.34 12.03 16.31
CA GLN A 12 -35.38 11.67 15.26
C GLN A 12 -34.30 10.79 15.89
N VAL A 13 -34.22 9.53 15.46
CA VAL A 13 -33.24 8.55 15.95
C VAL A 13 -31.83 9.12 15.78
N THR A 14 -31.05 9.16 16.85
CA THR A 14 -29.67 9.66 16.80
C THR A 14 -28.77 8.68 16.07
N LEU A 15 -27.61 9.15 15.58
CA LEU A 15 -26.64 8.25 14.97
C LEU A 15 -26.04 7.25 15.97
N LEU A 16 -25.93 7.64 17.25
CA LEU A 16 -25.47 6.76 18.32
C LEU A 16 -26.49 5.65 18.61
N GLU A 17 -27.77 5.98 18.68
CA GLU A 17 -28.85 4.98 18.83
C GLU A 17 -28.90 4.02 17.64
N HIS A 18 -28.81 4.57 16.42
CA HIS A 18 -28.78 3.80 15.18
C HIS A 18 -27.65 2.77 15.17
N VAL A 19 -26.42 3.20 15.46
CA VAL A 19 -25.27 2.29 15.46
C VAL A 19 -25.32 1.29 16.61
N THR A 20 -25.87 1.66 17.75
CA THR A 20 -26.06 0.75 18.90
C THR A 20 -27.01 -0.40 18.53
N LEU A 21 -28.13 -0.08 17.87
CA LEU A 21 -29.09 -1.08 17.40
C LEU A 21 -28.49 -1.99 16.32
N LEU A 22 -27.76 -1.41 15.37
CA LEU A 22 -27.09 -2.18 14.32
C LEU A 22 -26.02 -3.12 14.87
N HIS A 23 -25.19 -2.63 15.81
CA HIS A 23 -24.17 -3.45 16.43
C HIS A 23 -24.78 -4.61 17.24
N ALA A 24 -25.89 -4.37 17.95
CA ALA A 24 -26.60 -5.45 18.64
C ALA A 24 -27.08 -6.55 17.68
N ALA A 25 -27.43 -6.21 16.43
CA ALA A 25 -27.79 -7.17 15.39
C ALA A 25 -26.58 -7.83 14.71
N HIS A 26 -25.42 -7.17 14.71
CA HIS A 26 -24.18 -7.58 14.05
C HIS A 26 -22.96 -7.43 15.00
N PRO A 27 -22.81 -8.31 16.00
CA PRO A 27 -21.81 -8.14 17.06
C PRO A 27 -20.36 -8.42 16.62
N ASP A 28 -20.16 -9.33 15.68
CA ASP A 28 -18.86 -9.98 15.44
C ASP A 28 -18.16 -9.57 14.13
N GLY A 29 -18.54 -8.45 13.52
CA GLY A 29 -17.92 -8.00 12.28
C GLY A 29 -18.18 -6.54 11.93
N PRO A 30 -17.64 -6.05 10.80
CA PRO A 30 -17.98 -4.74 10.28
C PRO A 30 -19.49 -4.65 10.00
N LEU A 31 -20.05 -3.47 10.22
CA LEU A 31 -21.48 -3.25 9.96
C LEU A 31 -21.78 -3.40 8.46
N PRO A 32 -22.89 -4.06 8.08
CA PRO A 32 -23.33 -4.12 6.68
C PRO A 32 -23.41 -2.73 6.06
N GLU A 33 -22.84 -2.55 4.86
CA GLU A 33 -22.80 -1.27 4.15
C GLU A 33 -22.24 -0.08 4.97
N GLY A 34 -21.42 -0.35 5.98
CA GLY A 34 -20.90 0.66 6.91
C GLY A 34 -21.98 1.30 7.80
N GLY A 35 -23.08 0.58 8.04
CA GLY A 35 -24.21 1.02 8.84
C GLY A 35 -25.25 1.84 8.08
N ARG A 36 -25.29 1.73 6.74
CA ARG A 36 -26.27 2.43 5.90
C ARG A 36 -27.59 1.65 5.76
N PRO A 37 -28.71 2.34 5.47
CA PRO A 37 -28.85 3.80 5.39
C PRO A 37 -28.78 4.46 6.77
N TYR A 38 -28.24 5.67 6.84
CA TYR A 38 -28.23 6.47 8.07
C TYR A 38 -29.58 7.15 8.31
N PRO A 39 -29.90 7.54 9.56
CA PRO A 39 -31.13 8.27 9.89
C PRO A 39 -31.36 9.53 9.04
N ASP A 40 -30.29 10.24 8.67
CA ASP A 40 -30.35 11.47 7.85
C ASP A 40 -30.41 11.25 6.32
N ALA A 41 -30.47 9.99 5.85
CA ALA A 41 -30.29 9.68 4.42
C ALA A 41 -31.37 10.30 3.53
N ALA A 42 -32.64 10.27 3.95
CA ALA A 42 -33.75 10.82 3.18
C ALA A 42 -33.70 12.35 3.08
N GLN A 43 -33.28 13.02 4.16
CA GLN A 43 -33.07 14.47 4.16
C GLN A 43 -31.94 14.85 3.21
N ARG A 44 -30.87 14.05 3.14
CA ARG A 44 -29.73 14.31 2.26
C ARG A 44 -30.02 14.01 0.78
N ALA A 45 -30.75 12.93 0.48
CA ALA A 45 -31.05 12.53 -0.90
C ALA A 45 -31.92 13.56 -1.65
N ARG A 46 -32.68 14.39 -0.93
CA ARG A 46 -33.54 15.43 -1.49
C ARG A 46 -32.80 16.72 -1.84
N LEU A 47 -31.47 16.76 -1.67
CA LEU A 47 -30.68 17.99 -1.80
C LEU A 47 -29.84 18.02 -3.07
N PRO A 48 -29.77 19.17 -3.78
CA PRO A 48 -28.90 19.34 -4.94
C PRO A 48 -27.41 19.30 -4.52
N HIS A 49 -26.55 18.86 -5.43
CA HIS A 49 -25.09 18.90 -5.23
C HIS A 49 -24.60 20.34 -5.08
N SER A 50 -23.58 20.54 -4.24
CA SER A 50 -22.89 21.83 -4.11
C SER A 50 -21.69 21.85 -5.05
N ASP A 51 -21.61 22.87 -5.89
CA ASP A 51 -20.48 23.12 -6.79
C ASP A 51 -19.33 23.87 -6.09
N GLU A 52 -19.47 24.21 -4.80
CA GLU A 52 -18.43 24.91 -4.05
C GLU A 52 -17.19 24.01 -3.84
N PRO A 53 -15.97 24.54 -4.11
CA PRO A 53 -14.73 23.82 -3.85
C PRO A 53 -14.60 23.36 -2.40
N PHE A 54 -13.98 22.19 -2.18
CA PHE A 54 -13.82 21.57 -0.86
C PHE A 54 -13.15 22.51 0.16
N ALA A 55 -12.07 23.21 -0.25
CA ALA A 55 -11.32 24.11 0.63
C ALA A 55 -12.15 25.30 1.13
N VAL A 56 -13.09 25.81 0.32
CA VAL A 56 -13.98 26.91 0.70
C VAL A 56 -14.95 26.47 1.78
N ARG A 57 -15.57 25.29 1.59
CA ARG A 57 -16.50 24.70 2.57
C ARG A 57 -15.81 24.35 3.89
N GLN A 58 -14.57 23.86 3.81
CA GLN A 58 -13.74 23.58 4.99
C GLN A 58 -13.48 24.86 5.80
N ARG A 59 -13.06 25.95 5.15
CA ARG A 59 -12.80 27.23 5.82
C ARG A 59 -14.06 27.80 6.48
N ARG A 60 -15.19 27.77 5.78
CA ARG A 60 -16.49 28.22 6.33
C ARG A 60 -16.88 27.44 7.59
N LEU A 61 -16.66 26.13 7.62
CA LEU A 61 -16.94 25.32 8.81
C LEU A 61 -16.09 25.76 10.01
N ILE A 62 -14.79 25.98 9.79
CA ILE A 62 -13.87 26.46 10.84
C ILE A 62 -14.31 27.84 11.34
N GLU A 63 -14.56 28.79 10.43
CA GLU A 63 -15.00 30.15 10.77
C GLU A 63 -16.27 30.16 11.61
N VAL A 64 -17.23 29.28 11.30
CA VAL A 64 -18.50 29.19 12.03
C VAL A 64 -18.32 28.65 13.43
N VAL A 65 -17.53 27.59 13.60
CA VAL A 65 -17.25 27.01 14.91
C VAL A 65 -16.48 28.00 15.77
N THR A 66 -15.47 28.66 15.21
CA THR A 66 -14.68 29.70 15.90
C THR A 66 -15.53 30.90 16.29
N SER A 67 -16.35 31.43 15.38
CA SER A 67 -17.20 32.60 15.67
C SER A 67 -18.20 32.33 16.80
N ILE A 68 -18.78 31.12 16.83
CA ILE A 68 -19.72 30.74 17.90
C ILE A 68 -18.99 30.57 19.23
N TYR A 69 -17.81 29.94 19.24
CA TYR A 69 -16.99 29.81 20.44
C TYR A 69 -16.60 31.18 21.03
N GLU A 70 -16.19 32.14 20.19
CA GLU A 70 -15.81 33.48 20.63
C GLU A 70 -17.01 34.30 21.13
N ALA A 71 -18.18 34.13 20.51
CA ALA A 71 -19.38 34.90 20.82
C ALA A 71 -20.16 34.36 22.04
N GLU A 72 -20.11 33.05 22.29
CA GLU A 72 -20.93 32.40 23.31
C GLU A 72 -20.10 31.45 24.21
N PRO A 73 -19.62 31.96 25.36
CA PRO A 73 -18.88 31.16 26.33
C PRO A 73 -19.71 30.07 27.00
N SER A 74 -21.06 30.16 27.02
CA SER A 74 -21.92 29.10 27.59
C SER A 74 -21.96 27.89 26.65
N PRO A 75 -21.49 26.70 27.10
CA PRO A 75 -21.51 25.50 26.27
C PRO A 75 -22.92 25.13 25.78
N GLU A 76 -23.94 25.28 26.62
CA GLU A 76 -25.32 24.92 26.28
C GLU A 76 -25.88 25.77 25.15
N ARG A 77 -25.63 27.08 25.20
CA ARG A 77 -26.09 28.00 24.15
C ARG A 77 -25.29 27.83 22.87
N ALA A 78 -23.98 27.65 23.01
CA ALA A 78 -23.11 27.38 21.88
C ALA A 78 -23.48 26.08 21.16
N GLY A 79 -23.83 25.01 21.89
CA GLY A 79 -24.34 23.75 21.34
C GLY A 79 -25.57 23.96 20.47
N ALA A 80 -26.60 24.63 20.99
CA ALA A 80 -27.82 24.95 20.24
C ALA A 80 -27.54 25.83 19.00
N MET A 81 -26.63 26.81 19.11
CA MET A 81 -26.22 27.66 17.98
C MET A 81 -25.48 26.85 16.91
N LEU A 82 -24.61 25.93 17.31
CA LEU A 82 -23.90 25.04 16.41
C LEU A 82 -24.85 24.07 15.71
N VAL A 83 -25.81 23.48 16.41
CA VAL A 83 -26.85 22.64 15.78
C VAL A 83 -27.55 23.41 14.67
N ALA A 84 -28.06 24.61 14.95
CA ALA A 84 -28.73 25.45 13.95
C ALA A 84 -27.80 25.82 12.78
N ALA A 85 -26.56 26.21 13.07
CA ALA A 85 -25.59 26.61 12.05
C ALA A 85 -25.20 25.44 11.14
N LEU A 86 -24.90 24.27 11.71
CA LEU A 86 -24.49 23.06 10.98
C LEU A 86 -25.62 22.50 10.13
N THR A 87 -26.87 22.51 10.63
CA THR A 87 -28.05 22.17 9.80
C THR A 87 -28.19 23.14 8.64
N SER A 88 -28.03 24.44 8.87
CA SER A 88 -28.16 25.45 7.81
C SER A 88 -27.09 25.31 6.73
N GLN A 89 -25.86 24.98 7.13
CA GLN A 89 -24.70 24.88 6.25
C GLN A 89 -24.50 23.50 5.64
N ARG A 90 -25.24 22.49 6.11
CA ARG A 90 -25.19 21.11 5.63
C ARG A 90 -23.80 20.51 5.78
N ALA A 91 -23.22 20.68 6.97
CA ALA A 91 -21.87 20.23 7.26
C ALA A 91 -21.70 18.73 6.93
N GLU A 92 -20.57 18.38 6.33
CA GLU A 92 -20.23 17.00 5.97
C GLU A 92 -19.18 16.45 6.94
N PRO A 93 -19.29 15.18 7.40
CA PRO A 93 -18.32 14.58 8.34
C PRO A 93 -16.87 14.71 7.87
N ARG A 94 -16.64 14.52 6.57
CA ARG A 94 -15.29 14.61 5.98
C ARG A 94 -14.62 15.97 6.15
N LEU A 95 -15.37 17.04 6.41
CA LEU A 95 -14.82 18.37 6.66
C LEU A 95 -14.30 18.51 8.11
N ALA A 96 -14.88 17.76 9.05
CA ALA A 96 -14.55 17.86 10.47
C ALA A 96 -13.15 17.30 10.82
N GLY A 97 -12.55 16.50 9.93
CA GLY A 97 -11.19 15.98 10.10
C GLY A 97 -10.14 17.07 10.32
N TRP A 98 -10.29 18.26 9.74
CA TRP A 98 -9.34 19.36 9.91
C TRP A 98 -9.65 20.24 11.13
N LEU A 99 -10.92 20.27 11.54
CA LEU A 99 -11.40 21.10 12.63
C LEU A 99 -10.70 20.79 13.96
N ALA A 100 -10.38 19.52 14.23
CA ALA A 100 -9.78 19.09 15.50
C ALA A 100 -8.45 19.80 15.83
N GLN A 101 -7.66 20.17 14.82
CA GLN A 101 -6.40 20.91 15.02
C GLN A 101 -6.67 22.40 15.29
N GLU A 102 -7.60 22.99 14.55
CA GLU A 102 -7.95 24.42 14.66
C GLU A 102 -8.57 24.76 16.02
N VAL A 103 -9.41 23.86 16.55
CA VAL A 103 -10.09 24.04 17.84
C VAL A 103 -9.25 23.56 19.03
N ALA A 104 -7.99 23.16 18.79
CA ALA A 104 -7.12 22.60 19.84
C ALA A 104 -6.92 23.56 21.03
N SER A 105 -6.90 24.87 20.75
CA SER A 105 -6.70 25.95 21.71
C SER A 105 -7.96 26.39 22.46
N PHE A 106 -9.14 25.88 22.10
CA PHE A 106 -10.39 26.27 22.76
C PHE A 106 -10.44 25.68 24.18
N ASP A 107 -11.25 26.29 25.05
CA ASP A 107 -11.44 25.81 26.42
C ASP A 107 -11.80 24.31 26.46
N PRO A 108 -11.02 23.46 27.17
CA PRO A 108 -11.24 22.02 27.19
C PRO A 108 -12.61 21.61 27.74
N GLY A 109 -13.14 22.35 28.72
CA GLY A 109 -14.44 22.08 29.33
C GLY A 109 -15.58 22.35 28.36
N TRP A 110 -15.51 23.48 27.65
CA TRP A 110 -16.43 23.84 26.58
C TRP A 110 -16.41 22.79 25.46
N ARG A 111 -15.22 22.45 24.97
CA ARG A 111 -15.04 21.46 23.89
C ARG A 111 -15.63 20.11 24.26
N ARG A 112 -15.38 19.62 25.48
CA ARG A 112 -15.91 18.34 25.94
C ARG A 112 -17.42 18.36 26.05
N ARG A 113 -18.01 19.44 26.59
CA ARG A 113 -19.47 19.53 26.79
C ARG A 113 -20.22 19.66 25.46
N VAL A 114 -19.84 20.61 24.61
CA VAL A 114 -20.44 20.79 23.28
C VAL A 114 -20.16 19.59 22.39
N GLY A 115 -18.96 19.01 22.47
CA GLY A 115 -18.58 17.82 21.72
C GLY A 115 -19.47 16.62 22.03
N ARG A 116 -19.79 16.38 23.30
CA ARG A 116 -20.70 15.31 23.72
C ARG A 116 -22.12 15.54 23.21
N GLU A 117 -22.65 16.75 23.36
CA GLU A 117 -23.98 17.11 22.86
C GLU A 117 -24.11 16.83 21.35
N LEU A 118 -23.16 17.33 20.55
CA LEU A 118 -23.19 17.13 19.10
C LEU A 118 -22.92 15.68 18.67
N ALA A 119 -22.02 14.97 19.35
CA ALA A 119 -21.64 13.61 18.98
C ALA A 119 -22.69 12.56 19.38
N TYR A 120 -23.28 12.69 20.58
CA TYR A 120 -24.12 11.65 21.17
C TYR A 120 -25.60 11.90 20.91
N ASP A 121 -26.03 13.17 20.84
CA ASP A 121 -27.42 13.56 20.61
C ASP A 121 -27.68 13.97 19.15
N GLY A 122 -26.64 14.01 18.31
CA GLY A 122 -26.72 14.39 16.90
C GLY A 122 -27.46 13.38 16.02
N GLY A 123 -28.53 13.83 15.36
CA GLY A 123 -29.26 13.06 14.32
C GLY A 123 -28.69 13.23 12.91
N GLU A 124 -27.84 14.23 12.68
CA GLU A 124 -27.23 14.52 11.38
C GLU A 124 -25.72 14.26 11.41
N ARG A 125 -25.22 13.73 10.29
CA ARG A 125 -23.81 13.37 10.15
C ARG A 125 -22.82 14.51 10.40
N GLY A 126 -23.13 15.72 9.93
CA GLY A 126 -22.29 16.89 10.11
C GLY A 126 -22.09 17.27 11.58
N MET A 127 -23.16 17.16 12.38
CA MET A 127 -23.14 17.42 13.82
C MET A 127 -22.22 16.42 14.53
N VAL A 128 -22.40 15.13 14.27
CA VAL A 128 -21.58 14.08 14.89
C VAL A 128 -20.11 14.21 14.52
N GLY A 129 -19.81 14.51 13.26
CA GLY A 129 -18.44 14.77 12.81
C GLY A 129 -17.77 15.92 13.57
N VAL A 130 -18.47 17.06 13.72
CA VAL A 130 -17.97 18.20 14.49
C VAL A 130 -17.83 17.85 15.98
N GLY A 131 -18.79 17.13 16.55
CA GLY A 131 -18.74 16.67 17.94
C GLY A 131 -17.51 15.83 18.24
N LEU A 132 -17.21 14.83 17.40
CA LEU A 132 -16.01 14.00 17.53
C LEU A 132 -14.71 14.82 17.34
N ALA A 133 -14.71 15.81 16.44
CA ALA A 133 -13.56 16.71 16.28
C ALA A 133 -13.32 17.56 17.54
N LEU A 134 -14.39 18.07 18.17
CA LEU A 134 -14.31 18.82 19.42
C LEU A 134 -13.80 17.96 20.58
N LEU A 135 -14.21 16.69 20.65
CA LEU A 135 -13.78 15.73 21.69
C LEU A 135 -12.29 15.33 21.58
N SER A 136 -11.65 15.54 20.44
CA SER A 136 -10.26 15.10 20.20
C SER A 136 -9.28 15.75 21.18
N GLY A 137 -8.64 14.96 22.05
CA GLY A 137 -7.67 15.44 23.05
C GLY A 137 -8.27 15.96 24.37
N VAL A 138 -9.61 15.99 24.50
CA VAL A 138 -10.32 16.39 25.73
C VAL A 138 -11.29 15.34 26.26
N ALA A 139 -11.48 14.25 25.51
CA ALA A 139 -12.29 13.10 25.92
C ALA A 139 -11.71 12.38 27.14
N SER A 140 -12.58 11.69 27.87
CA SER A 140 -12.27 10.92 29.07
C SER A 140 -12.57 9.44 28.89
N PRO A 141 -12.20 8.57 29.85
CA PRO A 141 -12.59 7.16 29.81
C PRO A 141 -14.09 6.90 29.67
N GLU A 142 -14.96 7.79 30.17
CA GLU A 142 -16.43 7.68 30.01
C GLU A 142 -16.89 7.84 28.56
N ASP A 143 -16.08 8.48 27.72
CA ASP A 143 -16.39 8.77 26.33
C ASP A 143 -16.00 7.62 25.38
N THR A 144 -15.25 6.62 25.86
CA THR A 144 -14.73 5.50 25.04
C THR A 144 -15.83 4.67 24.38
N ALA A 145 -16.82 4.23 25.15
CA ALA A 145 -17.91 3.38 24.68
C ALA A 145 -18.80 4.02 23.60
N PRO A 146 -19.29 5.27 23.75
CA PRO A 146 -20.04 5.90 22.67
C PRO A 146 -19.17 6.23 21.46
N VAL A 147 -17.91 6.64 21.66
CA VAL A 147 -16.99 6.98 20.57
C VAL A 147 -16.64 5.75 19.72
N ARG A 148 -16.31 4.60 20.32
CA ARG A 148 -15.99 3.37 19.57
C ARG A 148 -17.20 2.89 18.76
N LEU A 149 -18.42 3.01 19.30
CA LEU A 149 -19.65 2.65 18.60
C LEU A 149 -19.86 3.53 17.38
N LEU A 150 -19.75 4.86 17.52
CA LEU A 150 -19.81 5.78 16.38
C LEU A 150 -18.72 5.47 15.34
N GLY A 151 -17.53 5.03 15.80
CA GLY A 151 -16.44 4.59 14.95
C GLY A 151 -16.79 3.43 14.01
N LEU A 152 -17.75 2.55 14.35
CA LEU A 152 -18.19 1.46 13.47
C LEU A 152 -18.86 1.96 12.18
N LEU A 153 -19.33 3.21 12.15
CA LEU A 153 -19.77 3.88 10.93
C LEU A 153 -18.53 4.37 10.14
N SER A 154 -17.62 3.43 9.88
CA SER A 154 -16.19 3.59 9.54
C SER A 154 -15.90 4.62 8.45
N ARG A 155 -16.79 4.69 7.44
CA ARG A 155 -16.64 5.58 6.30
C ARG A 155 -16.67 7.06 6.68
N ASP A 156 -17.59 7.45 7.57
CA ASP A 156 -17.83 8.85 7.90
C ASP A 156 -17.22 9.25 9.25
N PHE A 157 -17.09 8.33 10.21
CA PHE A 157 -16.64 8.65 11.58
C PHE A 157 -15.44 7.86 12.08
N GLY A 158 -15.04 6.75 11.43
CA GLY A 158 -13.98 5.86 11.92
C GLY A 158 -12.68 6.60 12.25
N GLN A 159 -12.20 7.43 11.32
CA GLN A 159 -10.97 8.22 11.52
C GLN A 159 -11.07 9.19 12.70
N LEU A 160 -12.22 9.86 12.87
CA LEU A 160 -12.44 10.81 13.97
C LEU A 160 -12.55 10.09 15.31
N ALA A 161 -13.25 8.95 15.36
CA ALA A 161 -13.37 8.13 16.56
C ALA A 161 -11.99 7.61 17.02
N ILE A 162 -11.18 7.07 16.09
CA ILE A 162 -9.80 6.64 16.37
C ILE A 162 -8.97 7.82 16.91
N ARG A 163 -9.10 9.01 16.31
CA ARG A 163 -8.41 10.22 16.78
C ARG A 163 -8.82 10.64 18.18
N VAL A 164 -10.08 10.45 18.57
CA VAL A 164 -10.52 10.72 19.94
C VAL A 164 -9.91 9.70 20.89
N LEU A 165 -10.04 8.40 20.59
CA LEU A 165 -9.59 7.30 21.44
C LEU A 165 -8.07 7.29 21.64
N ARG A 166 -7.27 7.71 20.65
CA ARG A 166 -5.79 7.75 20.76
C ARG A 166 -5.28 8.67 21.88
N HIS A 167 -6.12 9.54 22.42
CA HIS A 167 -5.78 10.49 23.47
C HIS A 167 -6.40 10.13 24.83
N VAL A 168 -7.12 8.99 24.92
CA VAL A 168 -7.77 8.55 26.15
C VAL A 168 -6.97 7.39 26.77
N PRO A 169 -6.34 7.57 27.95
CA PRO A 169 -5.66 6.49 28.65
C PRO A 169 -6.60 5.32 28.96
N GLY A 170 -6.15 4.09 28.69
CA GLY A 170 -6.92 2.86 28.87
C GLY A 170 -7.83 2.51 27.69
N ALA A 171 -7.85 3.31 26.62
CA ALA A 171 -8.66 3.05 25.43
C ALA A 171 -8.03 2.01 24.47
N GLY A 172 -6.88 1.41 24.81
CA GLY A 172 -6.23 0.41 23.97
C GLY A 172 -7.16 -0.76 23.62
N GLY A 173 -7.95 -1.25 24.57
CA GLY A 173 -8.95 -2.30 24.32
C GLY A 173 -10.06 -1.87 23.35
N ASP A 174 -10.48 -0.60 23.39
CA ASP A 174 -11.51 -0.06 22.51
C ASP A 174 -10.99 0.13 21.08
N LEU A 175 -9.72 0.53 20.93
CA LEU A 175 -9.05 0.61 19.64
C LEU A 175 -8.84 -0.77 19.00
N VAL A 176 -8.45 -1.77 19.79
CA VAL A 176 -8.39 -3.18 19.34
C VAL A 176 -9.76 -3.64 18.85
N TRP A 177 -10.80 -3.41 19.66
CA TRP A 177 -12.17 -3.79 19.32
C TRP A 177 -12.66 -3.15 18.02
N LEU A 178 -12.31 -1.87 17.80
CA LEU A 178 -12.66 -1.13 16.60
C LEU A 178 -11.86 -1.61 15.38
N ALA A 179 -10.56 -1.89 15.54
CA ALA A 179 -9.69 -2.36 14.46
C ALA A 179 -10.17 -3.70 13.88
N GLU A 180 -10.57 -4.64 14.74
CA GLU A 180 -11.11 -5.94 14.34
C GLU A 180 -12.42 -5.85 13.53
N ARG A 181 -13.15 -4.74 13.65
CA ARG A 181 -14.49 -4.53 13.06
C ARG A 181 -14.50 -3.41 12.01
N SER A 182 -13.34 -3.00 11.52
CA SER A 182 -13.20 -1.91 10.56
C SER A 182 -12.58 -2.35 9.23
N ASP A 183 -12.75 -1.51 8.20
CA ASP A 183 -12.07 -1.71 6.91
C ASP A 183 -10.54 -1.56 7.03
N PRO A 184 -9.74 -2.07 6.06
CA PRO A 184 -8.29 -2.08 6.14
C PRO A 184 -7.63 -0.72 6.40
N THR A 185 -8.20 0.38 5.91
CA THR A 185 -7.66 1.72 6.17
C THR A 185 -7.85 2.12 7.64
N ARG A 186 -9.01 1.81 8.24
CA ARG A 186 -9.28 2.16 9.65
C ARG A 186 -8.58 1.22 10.60
N HIS A 187 -8.38 -0.05 10.22
CA HIS A 187 -7.46 -0.96 10.90
C HIS A 187 -6.06 -0.35 11.01
N ALA A 188 -5.49 0.12 9.89
CA ALA A 188 -4.16 0.76 9.90
C ALA A 188 -4.10 2.01 10.79
N GLN A 189 -5.11 2.88 10.73
CA GLN A 189 -5.20 4.06 11.60
C GLN A 189 -5.31 3.70 13.09
N ALA A 190 -6.06 2.64 13.42
CA ALA A 190 -6.19 2.16 14.79
C ALA A 190 -4.87 1.56 15.31
N VAL A 191 -4.12 0.86 14.44
CA VAL A 191 -2.78 0.34 14.76
C VAL A 191 -1.80 1.47 15.07
N GLU A 192 -1.79 2.54 14.26
CA GLU A 192 -0.99 3.73 14.55
C GLU A 192 -1.35 4.37 15.90
N ALA A 193 -2.65 4.46 16.22
CA ALA A 193 -3.13 4.97 17.50
C ALA A 193 -2.74 4.07 18.68
N LEU A 194 -2.77 2.75 18.50
CA LEU A 194 -2.31 1.78 19.50
C LEU A 194 -0.81 1.91 19.75
N CYS A 195 0.00 2.14 18.71
CA CYS A 195 1.43 2.41 18.86
C CYS A 195 1.70 3.76 19.55
N ASP A 196 0.86 4.78 19.34
CA ASP A 196 0.93 6.06 20.08
C ASP A 196 0.65 5.87 21.58
N LEU A 197 -0.33 5.04 21.94
CA LEU A 197 -0.67 4.73 23.33
C LEU A 197 0.38 3.82 24.00
N ALA A 198 0.95 2.88 23.26
CA ALA A 198 1.96 1.92 23.72
C ALA A 198 1.57 1.18 25.02
N GLU A 199 0.29 0.82 25.15
CA GLU A 199 -0.21 0.12 26.33
C GLU A 199 0.19 -1.37 26.27
N PRO A 200 0.89 -1.92 27.30
CA PRO A 200 1.39 -3.29 27.28
C PRO A 200 0.31 -4.36 27.02
N VAL A 201 -0.92 -4.12 27.46
CA VAL A 201 -2.08 -5.02 27.24
C VAL A 201 -2.39 -5.24 25.76
N THR A 202 -1.96 -4.33 24.88
CA THR A 202 -2.23 -4.38 23.43
C THR A 202 -1.11 -5.06 22.64
N HIS A 203 0.09 -5.26 23.23
CA HIS A 203 1.28 -5.71 22.49
C HIS A 203 1.09 -7.08 21.82
N ALA A 204 0.45 -8.03 22.52
CA ALA A 204 0.16 -9.35 21.98
C ALA A 204 -0.82 -9.32 20.79
N TRP A 205 -1.73 -8.33 20.76
CA TRP A 205 -2.62 -8.11 19.63
C TRP A 205 -1.88 -7.41 18.49
N LEU A 206 -1.11 -6.35 18.78
CA LEU A 206 -0.30 -5.64 17.79
C LEU A 206 0.65 -6.57 17.04
N LEU A 207 1.30 -7.49 17.76
CA LEU A 207 2.19 -8.48 17.16
C LEU A 207 1.44 -9.44 16.21
N ARG A 208 0.24 -9.90 16.57
CA ARG A 208 -0.49 -10.92 15.78
C ARG A 208 -1.32 -10.34 14.64
N GLU A 209 -1.98 -9.22 14.88
CA GLU A 209 -3.02 -8.67 14.02
C GLU A 209 -2.73 -7.24 13.55
N GLY A 210 -1.72 -6.58 14.13
CA GLY A 210 -1.43 -5.18 13.83
C GLY A 210 -1.05 -4.95 12.36
N VAL A 211 -0.27 -5.86 11.77
CA VAL A 211 0.22 -5.71 10.39
C VAL A 211 -0.31 -6.81 9.48
N ARG A 212 -1.02 -6.39 8.43
CA ARG A 212 -1.47 -7.23 7.31
C ARG A 212 -0.63 -6.90 6.07
N LEU A 213 0.11 -7.88 5.55
CA LEU A 213 1.09 -7.72 4.44
C LEU A 213 0.53 -7.13 3.14
N ASP A 214 -0.78 -7.27 2.90
CA ASP A 214 -1.45 -6.76 1.68
C ASP A 214 -2.32 -5.51 1.94
N GLY A 215 -2.17 -4.90 3.12
CA GLY A 215 -3.02 -3.80 3.58
C GLY A 215 -2.25 -2.54 3.93
N PRO A 216 -2.97 -1.41 4.16
CA PRO A 216 -2.34 -0.13 4.52
C PRO A 216 -1.54 -0.17 5.82
N SER A 217 -1.75 -1.18 6.67
CA SER A 217 -1.06 -1.36 7.94
C SER A 217 0.43 -1.72 7.80
N THR A 218 0.91 -2.09 6.61
CA THR A 218 2.35 -2.35 6.39
C THR A 218 3.22 -1.15 6.72
N ALA A 219 2.72 0.07 6.46
CA ALA A 219 3.41 1.31 6.83
C ALA A 219 3.63 1.48 8.35
N ALA A 220 2.88 0.75 9.19
CA ALA A 220 3.04 0.77 10.64
C ALA A 220 4.02 -0.29 11.16
N ALA A 221 4.63 -1.12 10.30
CA ALA A 221 5.38 -2.30 10.73
C ALA A 221 6.57 -2.00 11.66
N ARG A 222 7.39 -0.99 11.36
CA ARG A 222 8.46 -0.56 12.28
C ARG A 222 7.90 -0.06 13.61
N ARG A 223 6.88 0.80 13.56
CA ARG A 223 6.26 1.34 14.78
C ARG A 223 5.74 0.22 15.68
N VAL A 224 5.09 -0.79 15.09
CA VAL A 224 4.66 -1.98 15.82
C VAL A 224 5.87 -2.71 16.42
N ALA A 225 6.92 -2.96 15.64
CA ALA A 225 8.13 -3.64 16.11
C ALA A 225 8.82 -2.90 17.27
N GLU A 226 8.89 -1.57 17.22
CA GLU A 226 9.43 -0.72 18.28
C GLU A 226 8.54 -0.74 19.52
N THR A 227 7.22 -0.56 19.36
CA THR A 227 6.26 -0.58 20.47
C THR A 227 6.28 -1.90 21.24
N VAL A 228 6.35 -3.04 20.53
CA VAL A 228 6.37 -4.36 21.19
C VAL A 228 7.76 -4.80 21.67
N GLY A 229 8.82 -4.05 21.34
CA GLY A 229 10.20 -4.44 21.64
C GLY A 229 10.61 -5.73 20.92
N LEU A 230 10.38 -5.79 19.60
CA LEU A 230 10.50 -7.02 18.80
C LEU A 230 11.83 -7.76 18.99
N ALA A 231 12.95 -7.03 18.97
CA ALA A 231 14.26 -7.65 19.16
C ALA A 231 14.35 -8.35 20.52
N ASP A 232 13.86 -7.74 21.60
CA ASP A 232 13.96 -8.31 22.95
C ASP A 232 12.99 -9.48 23.16
N LEU A 233 11.81 -9.43 22.53
CA LEU A 233 10.90 -10.57 22.49
C LEU A 233 11.55 -11.82 21.86
N LEU A 234 12.41 -11.63 20.85
CA LEU A 234 13.13 -12.71 20.20
C LEU A 234 14.37 -13.21 20.97
N ASP A 235 14.73 -12.59 22.10
CA ASP A 235 15.85 -12.99 22.96
C ASP A 235 15.42 -13.87 24.13
N GLY A 236 14.11 -14.09 24.33
CA GLY A 236 13.58 -14.91 25.40
C GLY A 236 14.04 -16.37 25.35
N GLU A 237 14.17 -17.01 26.51
CA GLU A 237 14.57 -18.43 26.60
C GLU A 237 13.49 -19.36 26.01
N GLU A 238 12.22 -19.09 26.31
CA GLU A 238 11.04 -19.81 25.81
C GLU A 238 10.19 -18.90 24.93
N ILE A 239 10.38 -18.99 23.62
CA ILE A 239 9.63 -18.21 22.63
C ILE A 239 8.63 -19.15 21.93
N PRO A 240 7.31 -18.90 22.05
CA PRO A 240 6.29 -19.65 21.32
C PRO A 240 6.50 -19.59 19.80
N PRO A 241 6.27 -20.68 19.05
CA PRO A 241 6.43 -20.70 17.59
C PRO A 241 5.61 -19.64 16.84
N ASP A 242 4.42 -19.30 17.33
CA ASP A 242 3.56 -18.26 16.77
C ASP A 242 4.18 -16.87 16.93
N VAL A 243 4.83 -16.58 18.06
CA VAL A 243 5.56 -15.31 18.25
C VAL A 243 6.70 -15.17 17.24
N VAL A 244 7.43 -16.25 16.98
CA VAL A 244 8.51 -16.25 15.96
C VAL A 244 7.94 -16.01 14.56
N GLU A 245 6.80 -16.63 14.23
CA GLU A 245 6.13 -16.42 12.95
C GLU A 245 5.70 -14.97 12.77
N GLN A 246 5.05 -14.37 13.78
CA GLN A 246 4.62 -12.98 13.71
C GLN A 246 5.80 -12.01 13.63
N ALA A 247 6.89 -12.29 14.34
CA ALA A 247 8.12 -11.53 14.20
C ALA A 247 8.68 -11.57 12.78
N GLY A 248 8.69 -12.75 12.15
CA GLY A 248 9.09 -12.90 10.74
C GLY A 248 8.19 -12.10 9.80
N ARG A 249 6.87 -12.06 10.05
CA ARG A 249 5.93 -11.26 9.25
C ARG A 249 6.16 -9.76 9.39
N LEU A 250 6.45 -9.26 10.60
CA LEU A 250 6.81 -7.85 10.82
C LEU A 250 8.11 -7.49 10.10
N LEU A 251 9.14 -8.33 10.24
CA LEU A 251 10.42 -8.15 9.53
C LEU A 251 10.21 -8.13 8.00
N LEU A 252 9.39 -9.04 7.48
CA LEU A 252 9.07 -9.10 6.05
C LEU A 252 8.28 -7.85 5.61
N ALA A 253 7.29 -7.41 6.38
CA ALA A 253 6.51 -6.21 6.07
C ALA A 253 7.42 -4.97 5.94
N MET A 254 8.42 -4.84 6.81
CA MET A 254 9.38 -3.73 6.77
C MET A 254 10.31 -3.76 5.53
N THR A 255 10.44 -4.90 4.84
CA THR A 255 11.19 -4.99 3.56
C THR A 255 10.39 -4.50 2.35
N GLN A 256 9.06 -4.43 2.46
CA GLN A 256 8.18 -4.09 1.34
C GLN A 256 8.23 -2.60 1.03
N ARG A 257 8.55 -2.25 -0.23
CA ARG A 257 8.63 -0.85 -0.70
C ARG A 257 7.33 -0.30 -1.28
N GLY A 258 6.35 -1.17 -1.55
CA GLY A 258 5.10 -0.81 -2.24
C GLY A 258 4.10 0.04 -1.42
N ALA A 259 4.43 0.39 -0.18
CA ALA A 259 3.66 1.32 0.64
C ALA A 259 4.37 2.68 0.83
N GLY A 260 5.45 2.92 0.09
CA GLY A 260 6.23 4.16 0.17
C GLY A 260 7.21 4.23 1.33
N SER A 261 7.58 3.09 1.94
CA SER A 261 8.40 3.07 3.13
C SER A 261 9.45 1.95 3.12
N ALA A 262 10.73 2.30 3.27
CA ALA A 262 11.82 1.37 3.57
C ALA A 262 12.05 1.24 5.08
N GLU A 263 11.00 0.85 5.81
CA GLU A 263 10.96 0.90 7.28
C GLU A 263 12.07 0.07 7.95
N LEU A 264 12.58 -0.98 7.29
CA LEU A 264 13.61 -1.85 7.88
C LEU A 264 14.92 -1.11 8.13
N ARG A 265 15.31 -0.17 7.25
CA ARG A 265 16.55 0.61 7.43
C ARG A 265 16.45 1.62 8.56
N ASP A 266 15.23 2.11 8.82
CA ASP A 266 14.97 3.08 9.88
C ASP A 266 14.68 2.41 11.23
N TYR A 267 14.57 1.08 11.26
CA TYR A 267 14.44 0.32 12.50
C TYR A 267 15.82 0.06 13.12
N THR A 268 16.12 0.74 14.22
CA THR A 268 17.44 0.73 14.86
C THR A 268 17.94 -0.69 15.21
N ASP A 269 17.04 -1.58 15.65
CA ASP A 269 17.40 -2.95 16.04
C ASP A 269 17.24 -3.97 14.91
N ALA A 270 17.08 -3.55 13.65
CA ALA A 270 16.78 -4.44 12.52
C ALA A 270 17.77 -5.60 12.38
N ALA A 271 19.08 -5.32 12.43
CA ALA A 271 20.11 -6.36 12.33
C ALA A 271 20.01 -7.35 13.51
N SER A 272 19.87 -6.85 14.73
CA SER A 272 19.71 -7.67 15.93
C SER A 272 18.46 -8.56 15.87
N ALA A 273 17.33 -7.98 15.46
CA ALA A 273 16.07 -8.70 15.29
C ALA A 273 16.18 -9.81 14.23
N LEU A 274 16.85 -9.56 13.09
CA LEU A 274 17.09 -10.58 12.06
C LEU A 274 18.03 -11.70 12.55
N VAL A 275 19.07 -11.37 13.32
CA VAL A 275 19.95 -12.36 13.96
C VAL A 275 19.15 -13.24 14.91
N ARG A 276 18.39 -12.64 15.83
CA ARG A 276 17.58 -13.35 16.82
C ARG A 276 16.48 -14.18 16.15
N PHE A 277 15.80 -13.64 15.14
CA PHE A 277 14.83 -14.37 14.31
C PHE A 277 15.47 -15.61 13.66
N SER A 278 16.66 -15.49 13.06
CA SER A 278 17.32 -16.63 12.41
C SER A 278 17.64 -17.78 13.35
N ARG A 279 17.91 -17.48 14.63
CA ARG A 279 18.13 -18.47 15.69
C ARG A 279 16.81 -19.07 16.18
N ALA A 280 15.77 -18.24 16.28
CA ALA A 280 14.46 -18.65 16.76
C ALA A 280 13.66 -19.45 15.71
N ALA A 281 13.91 -19.24 14.41
CA ALA A 281 13.13 -19.80 13.31
C ALA A 281 13.03 -21.34 13.33
N ALA A 282 14.06 -22.03 13.84
CA ALA A 282 14.06 -23.48 13.98
C ALA A 282 13.03 -24.03 14.99
N ARG A 283 12.43 -23.18 15.83
CA ARG A 283 11.34 -23.54 16.75
C ARG A 283 9.98 -23.67 16.05
N MET A 284 9.84 -23.11 14.84
CA MET A 284 8.60 -23.19 14.08
C MET A 284 8.44 -24.56 13.41
N ASN A 285 7.20 -25.05 13.35
CA ASN A 285 6.87 -26.19 12.50
C ASN A 285 6.89 -25.76 11.02
N ALA A 286 7.35 -26.65 10.14
CA ALA A 286 7.37 -26.39 8.71
C ALA A 286 5.94 -26.28 8.14
N THR A 287 5.67 -25.17 7.46
CA THR A 287 4.48 -24.95 6.62
C THR A 287 4.91 -24.16 5.39
N LEU A 288 4.11 -24.19 4.31
CA LEU A 288 4.44 -23.44 3.10
C LEU A 288 4.49 -21.92 3.38
N ASP A 289 3.58 -21.40 4.21
CA ASP A 289 3.55 -19.98 4.59
C ASP A 289 4.85 -19.55 5.27
N ARG A 290 5.33 -20.35 6.25
CA ARG A 290 6.57 -20.07 6.96
C ARG A 290 7.78 -20.25 6.05
N TYR A 291 7.77 -21.24 5.16
CA TYR A 291 8.83 -21.46 4.19
C TYR A 291 8.95 -20.25 3.27
N ALA A 292 7.83 -19.79 2.71
CA ALA A 292 7.76 -18.64 1.82
C ALA A 292 8.20 -17.33 2.52
N MET A 293 7.78 -17.12 3.78
CA MET A 293 8.23 -15.99 4.60
C MET A 293 9.76 -16.00 4.78
N ILE A 294 10.34 -17.14 5.17
CA ILE A 294 11.79 -17.27 5.35
C ILE A 294 12.51 -17.08 4.00
N MET A 295 11.96 -17.61 2.90
CA MET A 295 12.53 -17.42 1.56
C MET A 295 12.53 -15.95 1.11
N ALA A 296 11.44 -15.23 1.36
CA ALA A 296 11.35 -13.81 1.01
C ALA A 296 12.36 -12.97 1.83
N LEU A 297 12.45 -13.23 3.14
CA LEU A 297 13.48 -12.62 4.00
C LEU A 297 14.89 -12.97 3.54
N LEU A 298 15.14 -14.24 3.19
CA LEU A 298 16.44 -14.69 2.69
C LEU A 298 16.80 -13.99 1.38
N ALA A 299 15.86 -13.80 0.46
CA ALA A 299 16.09 -13.06 -0.77
C ALA A 299 16.40 -11.58 -0.52
N ASP A 300 15.69 -10.94 0.41
CA ASP A 300 15.96 -9.56 0.82
C ASP A 300 17.33 -9.42 1.52
N LEU A 301 17.70 -10.41 2.34
CA LEU A 301 19.03 -10.51 2.92
C LEU A 301 20.13 -10.63 1.87
N HIS A 302 19.87 -11.15 0.65
CA HIS A 302 20.87 -11.27 -0.41
C HIS A 302 21.01 -10.01 -1.26
N THR A 303 19.90 -9.43 -1.70
CA THR A 303 19.90 -8.36 -2.71
C THR A 303 19.02 -7.16 -2.36
N GLY A 304 18.27 -7.24 -1.27
CA GLY A 304 17.26 -6.27 -0.88
C GLY A 304 17.73 -5.29 0.20
N GLN A 305 16.80 -4.78 1.00
CA GLN A 305 17.11 -3.78 2.02
C GLN A 305 17.90 -4.37 3.18
N ALA A 306 17.53 -5.55 3.65
CA ALA A 306 18.21 -6.24 4.74
C ALA A 306 19.69 -6.46 4.44
N ALA A 307 20.06 -6.65 3.16
CA ALA A 307 21.46 -6.75 2.74
C ALA A 307 22.28 -5.45 2.97
N THR A 308 21.61 -4.30 3.09
CA THR A 308 22.22 -2.96 3.17
C THR A 308 22.28 -2.39 4.59
N LEU A 309 21.82 -3.15 5.59
CA LEU A 309 21.89 -2.75 7.00
C LEU A 309 23.36 -2.68 7.46
N ALA A 310 23.60 -1.95 8.54
CA ALA A 310 24.90 -1.89 9.20
C ALA A 310 25.15 -3.20 9.99
N TRP A 311 25.57 -4.25 9.29
CA TRP A 311 25.85 -5.55 9.89
C TRP A 311 27.19 -5.56 10.62
N PRO A 312 27.25 -6.10 11.85
CA PRO A 312 28.51 -6.50 12.45
C PRO A 312 29.21 -7.56 11.59
N ASP A 313 30.54 -7.62 11.67
CA ASP A 313 31.36 -8.48 10.82
C ASP A 313 30.86 -9.93 10.82
N ARG A 314 30.66 -10.47 9.61
CA ARG A 314 30.20 -11.84 9.31
C ARG A 314 28.76 -12.18 9.73
N GLU A 315 28.04 -11.32 10.45
CA GLU A 315 26.68 -11.65 10.92
C GLU A 315 25.70 -11.88 9.76
N LEU A 316 25.74 -11.03 8.72
CA LEU A 316 24.91 -11.21 7.53
C LEU A 316 25.10 -12.59 6.88
N ALA A 317 26.36 -13.04 6.76
CA ALA A 317 26.67 -14.34 6.19
C ALA A 317 26.18 -15.49 7.09
N LEU A 318 26.29 -15.33 8.41
CA LEU A 318 25.78 -16.32 9.38
C LEU A 318 24.26 -16.43 9.35
N VAL A 319 23.55 -15.30 9.29
CA VAL A 319 22.08 -15.25 9.18
C VAL A 319 21.60 -15.93 7.89
N ARG A 320 22.19 -15.57 6.74
CA ARG A 320 21.89 -16.21 5.45
C ARG A 320 22.11 -17.72 5.51
N THR A 321 23.24 -18.15 6.07
CA THR A 321 23.58 -19.58 6.20
C THR A 321 22.63 -20.32 7.14
N ALA A 322 22.25 -19.71 8.27
CA ALA A 322 21.35 -20.32 9.23
C ALA A 322 19.95 -20.57 8.63
N LEU A 323 19.41 -19.57 7.93
CA LEU A 323 18.11 -19.69 7.26
C LEU A 323 18.15 -20.68 6.09
N ASP A 324 19.19 -20.65 5.24
CA ASP A 324 19.30 -21.62 4.13
C ASP A 324 19.42 -23.06 4.63
N ARG A 325 20.19 -23.30 5.70
CA ARG A 325 20.29 -24.62 6.35
C ARG A 325 18.99 -25.08 7.00
N LEU A 326 18.20 -24.17 7.56
CA LEU A 326 16.88 -24.49 8.10
C LEU A 326 15.98 -25.04 6.99
N LEU A 327 15.97 -24.39 5.82
CA LEU A 327 15.18 -24.81 4.67
C LEU A 327 15.69 -26.10 4.00
N ASP A 328 16.91 -26.56 4.30
CA ASP A 328 17.45 -27.87 3.88
C ASP A 328 17.03 -29.02 4.80
N GLN A 329 16.49 -28.75 5.99
CA GLN A 329 16.02 -29.81 6.87
C GLN A 329 14.83 -30.54 6.24
N SER A 330 14.74 -31.86 6.48
CA SER A 330 13.75 -32.73 5.82
C SER A 330 12.32 -32.22 5.97
N ALA A 331 11.91 -31.80 7.17
CA ALA A 331 10.56 -31.27 7.39
C ALA A 331 10.21 -30.07 6.49
N TRP A 332 11.17 -29.18 6.22
CA TRP A 332 10.98 -28.01 5.36
C TRP A 332 11.05 -28.37 3.88
N ALA A 333 11.98 -29.24 3.50
CA ALA A 333 12.11 -29.75 2.13
C ALA A 333 10.87 -30.56 1.70
N ASP A 334 10.36 -31.42 2.58
CA ASP A 334 9.16 -32.23 2.36
C ASP A 334 7.92 -31.34 2.19
N CYS A 335 7.79 -30.30 3.04
CA CYS A 335 6.71 -29.33 2.91
C CYS A 335 6.69 -28.62 1.55
N LEU A 336 7.85 -28.21 1.03
CA LEU A 336 7.96 -27.61 -0.29
C LEU A 336 7.63 -28.64 -1.39
N ALA A 337 8.13 -29.87 -1.26
CA ALA A 337 7.90 -30.93 -2.22
C ALA A 337 6.42 -31.34 -2.32
N ASP A 338 5.70 -31.36 -1.19
CA ASP A 338 4.26 -31.58 -1.13
C ASP A 338 3.49 -30.44 -1.80
N ALA A 339 3.87 -29.19 -1.52
CA ALA A 339 3.27 -28.01 -2.15
C ALA A 339 3.47 -28.02 -3.68
N ALA A 340 4.63 -28.46 -4.16
CA ALA A 340 4.93 -28.59 -5.59
C ALA A 340 4.14 -29.71 -6.29
N ARG A 341 3.46 -30.59 -5.56
CA ARG A 341 2.53 -31.60 -6.08
C ARG A 341 1.06 -31.25 -5.84
N SER A 342 0.78 -30.10 -5.24
CA SER A 342 -0.59 -29.71 -4.91
C SER A 342 -1.43 -29.50 -6.17
N GLY A 343 -2.66 -30.00 -6.15
CA GLY A 343 -3.66 -29.69 -7.19
C GLY A 343 -4.23 -28.28 -7.06
N ASN A 344 -3.94 -27.56 -5.96
CA ASN A 344 -4.30 -26.15 -5.81
C ASN A 344 -3.30 -25.30 -6.60
N PRO A 345 -3.74 -24.52 -7.63
CA PRO A 345 -2.84 -23.72 -8.45
C PRO A 345 -2.04 -22.66 -7.68
N ASP A 346 -2.59 -22.07 -6.62
CA ASP A 346 -1.90 -21.05 -5.83
C ASP A 346 -0.78 -21.67 -4.99
N THR A 347 -1.06 -22.81 -4.37
CA THR A 347 -0.06 -23.60 -3.63
C THR A 347 1.08 -24.04 -4.55
N TYR A 348 0.73 -24.60 -5.72
CA TYR A 348 1.71 -25.05 -6.72
C TYR A 348 2.60 -23.90 -7.20
N ARG A 349 2.00 -22.76 -7.59
CA ARG A 349 2.74 -21.60 -8.10
C ARG A 349 3.65 -21.00 -7.05
N ARG A 350 3.22 -20.92 -5.80
CA ARG A 350 4.05 -20.47 -4.68
C ARG A 350 5.22 -21.41 -4.42
N ALA A 351 5.04 -22.73 -4.55
CA ALA A 351 6.13 -23.70 -4.46
C ALA A 351 7.15 -23.56 -5.62
N CYS A 352 6.68 -23.36 -6.86
CA CYS A 352 7.54 -23.08 -8.01
C CYS A 352 8.36 -21.81 -7.81
N TRP A 353 7.71 -20.71 -7.38
CA TRP A 353 8.40 -19.46 -7.05
C TRP A 353 9.50 -19.69 -6.01
N ALA A 354 9.17 -20.36 -4.90
CA ALA A 354 10.12 -20.59 -3.82
C ALA A 354 11.31 -21.47 -4.26
N THR A 355 11.07 -22.46 -5.11
CA THR A 355 12.09 -23.33 -5.70
C THR A 355 13.03 -22.55 -6.63
N GLN A 356 12.45 -21.75 -7.53
CA GLN A 356 13.21 -20.92 -8.47
C GLN A 356 14.07 -19.91 -7.71
N LEU A 357 13.47 -19.16 -6.79
CA LEU A 357 14.15 -18.18 -5.97
C LEU A 357 15.33 -18.80 -5.20
N ARG A 358 15.12 -19.97 -4.59
CA ARG A 358 16.20 -20.69 -3.88
C ARG A 358 17.34 -21.11 -4.80
N THR A 359 17.01 -21.56 -5.99
CA THR A 359 18.01 -21.95 -7.02
C THR A 359 18.83 -20.74 -7.44
N THR A 360 18.17 -19.62 -7.76
CA THR A 360 18.81 -18.36 -8.14
C THR A 360 19.75 -17.85 -7.04
N LEU A 361 19.32 -17.86 -5.77
CA LEU A 361 20.15 -17.38 -4.66
C LEU A 361 21.42 -18.23 -4.49
N ARG A 362 21.34 -19.56 -4.66
CA ARG A 362 22.50 -20.47 -4.54
C ARG A 362 23.48 -20.35 -5.71
N GLN A 363 22.97 -20.03 -6.90
CA GLN A 363 23.79 -19.89 -8.11
C GLN A 363 24.41 -18.50 -8.25
N THR A 364 23.95 -17.51 -7.48
CA THR A 364 24.42 -16.13 -7.59
C THR A 364 25.62 -15.92 -6.66
N PRO A 365 26.86 -15.77 -7.19
CA PRO A 365 27.99 -15.42 -6.35
C PRO A 365 27.79 -14.02 -5.75
N PRO A 366 28.23 -13.78 -4.51
CA PRO A 366 28.24 -12.44 -3.95
C PRO A 366 29.12 -11.55 -4.82
N VAL A 367 28.64 -10.35 -5.15
CA VAL A 367 29.44 -9.36 -5.87
C VAL A 367 30.55 -8.92 -4.91
N THR A 368 31.76 -9.41 -5.14
CA THR A 368 32.94 -8.94 -4.43
C THR A 368 33.26 -7.52 -4.89
N PRO A 369 33.57 -6.60 -3.97
CA PRO A 369 34.09 -5.28 -4.31
C PRO A 369 35.25 -5.41 -5.30
N SER A 370 35.35 -4.46 -6.23
CA SER A 370 36.51 -4.38 -7.11
C SER A 370 37.80 -4.32 -6.28
N SER A 371 38.85 -5.02 -6.72
CA SER A 371 40.20 -4.85 -6.17
C SER A 371 40.85 -3.53 -6.62
N ASN A 372 40.20 -2.79 -7.51
CA ASN A 372 40.62 -1.49 -8.00
C ASN A 372 39.69 -0.42 -7.41
N ASP A 373 40.21 0.39 -6.49
CA ASP A 373 39.47 1.41 -5.73
C ASP A 373 38.76 2.46 -6.60
N PHE A 374 39.09 2.56 -7.90
CA PHE A 374 38.54 3.56 -8.81
C PHE A 374 37.40 3.07 -9.72
N ARG A 375 37.19 1.75 -9.86
CA ARG A 375 36.13 1.20 -10.73
C ARG A 375 35.18 0.33 -9.93
N ALA A 376 33.90 0.69 -9.97
CA ALA A 376 32.83 -0.07 -9.37
C ALA A 376 32.46 -1.29 -10.22
N ARG A 377 31.87 -2.30 -9.58
CA ARG A 377 31.26 -3.47 -10.25
C ARG A 377 29.75 -3.39 -10.16
N ILE A 378 29.09 -3.61 -11.29
CA ILE A 378 27.64 -3.67 -11.38
C ILE A 378 27.16 -5.11 -11.39
N ALA A 379 26.02 -5.38 -10.76
CA ALA A 379 25.24 -6.58 -10.96
C ALA A 379 23.74 -6.24 -10.94
N ILE A 380 22.98 -6.81 -11.88
CA ILE A 380 21.56 -6.57 -12.05
C ILE A 380 20.81 -7.86 -11.70
N ARG A 381 19.88 -7.79 -10.75
CA ARG A 381 19.10 -8.95 -10.31
C ARG A 381 17.61 -8.63 -10.34
N VAL A 382 16.82 -9.52 -10.89
CA VAL A 382 15.36 -9.40 -10.85
C VAL A 382 14.83 -10.09 -9.59
N SER A 383 14.08 -9.36 -8.79
CA SER A 383 13.44 -9.88 -7.57
C SER A 383 11.94 -10.03 -7.80
N VAL A 384 11.44 -11.26 -7.64
CA VAL A 384 10.01 -11.58 -7.74
C VAL A 384 9.44 -11.76 -6.33
N PRO A 385 8.41 -11.00 -5.93
CA PRO A 385 7.81 -11.14 -4.60
C PRO A 385 7.02 -12.45 -4.47
N ASP A 386 6.70 -12.83 -3.24
CA ASP A 386 5.85 -13.99 -2.96
C ASP A 386 4.50 -13.86 -3.68
N PRO A 387 4.10 -14.84 -4.53
CA PRO A 387 2.86 -14.76 -5.29
C PRO A 387 1.59 -14.81 -4.44
N ALA A 388 1.67 -15.11 -3.14
CA ALA A 388 0.53 -15.01 -2.23
C ALA A 388 0.17 -13.55 -1.87
N HIS A 389 1.10 -12.62 -2.07
CA HIS A 389 0.96 -11.23 -1.66
C HIS A 389 1.02 -10.29 -2.87
N ARG A 390 0.45 -9.10 -2.71
CA ARG A 390 0.65 -8.00 -3.64
C ARG A 390 2.09 -7.53 -3.55
N GLY A 391 2.72 -7.35 -4.69
CA GLY A 391 4.08 -6.84 -4.76
C GLY A 391 4.52 -6.53 -6.18
N THR A 392 5.58 -5.74 -6.28
CA THR A 392 6.16 -5.33 -7.55
C THR A 392 7.41 -6.16 -7.84
N VAL A 393 7.58 -6.60 -9.09
CA VAL A 393 8.83 -7.19 -9.55
C VAL A 393 9.87 -6.09 -9.71
N GLU A 394 11.02 -6.24 -9.08
CA GLU A 394 12.03 -5.16 -8.99
C GLU A 394 13.30 -5.51 -9.75
N THR A 395 13.86 -4.54 -10.48
CA THR A 395 15.21 -4.63 -11.05
C THR A 395 16.21 -4.07 -10.05
N ARG A 396 16.81 -4.95 -9.24
CA ARG A 396 17.77 -4.58 -8.20
C ARG A 396 19.15 -4.39 -8.80
N ILE A 397 19.60 -3.14 -8.87
CA ILE A 397 20.95 -2.77 -9.30
C ILE A 397 21.86 -2.77 -8.08
N LEU A 398 22.85 -3.66 -8.08
CA LEU A 398 23.89 -3.77 -7.08
C LEU A 398 25.17 -3.11 -7.58
N VAL A 399 25.71 -2.17 -6.80
CA VAL A 399 27.02 -1.56 -7.05
C VAL A 399 27.96 -2.01 -5.94
N ASN A 400 29.05 -2.69 -6.31
CA ASN A 400 29.98 -3.32 -5.36
C ASN A 400 29.25 -4.24 -4.35
N GLY A 401 28.17 -4.89 -4.79
CA GLY A 401 27.34 -5.78 -3.97
C GLY A 401 26.31 -5.10 -3.08
N ARG A 402 26.19 -3.77 -3.12
CA ARG A 402 25.21 -3.01 -2.36
C ARG A 402 24.06 -2.55 -3.26
N HIS A 403 22.83 -2.73 -2.79
CA HIS A 403 21.63 -2.39 -3.58
C HIS A 403 21.42 -0.88 -3.62
N LEU A 404 21.77 -0.27 -4.75
CA LEU A 404 21.78 1.18 -4.95
C LEU A 404 20.43 1.82 -4.62
N CYS A 405 19.34 1.31 -5.19
CA CYS A 405 18.00 1.89 -4.97
C CYS A 405 17.55 1.76 -3.52
N ALA A 406 17.86 0.66 -2.83
CA ALA A 406 17.50 0.50 -1.42
C ALA A 406 18.27 1.47 -0.50
N GLU A 407 19.44 1.96 -0.91
CA GLU A 407 20.23 2.92 -0.15
C GLU A 407 19.89 4.38 -0.48
N ALA A 408 19.56 4.66 -1.75
CA ALA A 408 19.36 6.01 -2.26
C ALA A 408 17.90 6.45 -2.37
N PHE A 409 16.93 5.51 -2.38
CA PHE A 409 15.52 5.81 -2.62
C PHE A 409 14.60 4.91 -1.80
N THR A 410 14.06 5.45 -0.72
CA THR A 410 13.21 4.73 0.24
C THR A 410 11.70 4.88 -0.02
N ALA A 411 11.31 5.81 -0.90
CA ALA A 411 9.92 6.16 -1.18
C ALA A 411 9.19 5.23 -2.16
N GLY A 412 9.86 4.19 -2.67
CA GLY A 412 9.26 3.22 -3.59
C GLY A 412 10.22 2.14 -4.09
N PRO A 413 9.69 1.16 -4.84
CA PRO A 413 10.48 0.07 -5.40
C PRO A 413 11.44 0.54 -6.51
N ALA A 414 12.42 -0.30 -6.81
CA ALA A 414 13.20 -0.15 -8.04
C ALA A 414 12.32 -0.45 -9.26
N GLU A 415 12.67 0.14 -10.40
CA GLU A 415 11.90 0.00 -11.64
C GLU A 415 11.76 -1.45 -12.10
N GLN A 416 10.62 -1.73 -12.75
CA GLN A 416 10.32 -3.06 -13.24
C GLN A 416 11.25 -3.43 -14.41
N PRO A 417 11.53 -4.73 -14.63
CA PRO A 417 12.43 -5.18 -15.70
C PRO A 417 12.06 -4.66 -17.09
N GLU A 418 10.78 -4.43 -17.36
CA GLU A 418 10.29 -3.94 -18.64
C GLU A 418 10.72 -2.51 -18.94
N ASN A 419 11.00 -1.72 -17.90
CA ASN A 419 11.40 -0.32 -18.00
C ASN A 419 12.92 -0.13 -17.97
N LEU A 420 13.69 -1.15 -17.55
CA LEU A 420 15.15 -1.09 -17.43
C LEU A 420 15.91 -2.07 -18.33
N LEU A 421 15.31 -3.23 -18.60
CA LEU A 421 15.83 -4.32 -19.43
C LEU A 421 14.94 -4.54 -20.67
N GLY A 422 14.07 -3.57 -20.95
CA GLY A 422 13.18 -3.58 -22.10
C GLY A 422 13.89 -3.23 -23.41
N PRO A 423 13.18 -3.32 -24.55
CA PRO A 423 13.77 -3.15 -25.88
C PRO A 423 14.23 -1.73 -26.20
N ASP A 424 13.90 -0.76 -25.34
CA ASP A 424 14.40 0.62 -25.45
C ASP A 424 15.83 0.74 -24.87
N HIS A 425 16.42 -0.36 -24.38
CA HIS A 425 17.81 -0.51 -23.94
C HIS A 425 18.31 0.60 -22.99
N PRO A 426 17.54 1.01 -21.99
CA PRO A 426 17.83 2.23 -21.22
C PRO A 426 19.08 2.11 -20.35
N LEU A 427 19.57 0.90 -20.05
CA LEU A 427 20.83 0.73 -19.32
C LEU A 427 22.06 0.64 -20.23
N HIS A 428 21.92 0.58 -21.56
CA HIS A 428 23.07 0.57 -22.46
C HIS A 428 23.77 1.93 -22.44
N ALA A 429 25.10 1.92 -22.30
CA ALA A 429 25.86 3.16 -22.20
C ALA A 429 26.31 3.65 -23.58
N ASP A 430 25.85 4.84 -23.95
CA ASP A 430 26.16 5.51 -25.22
C ASP A 430 27.07 6.72 -25.05
N VAL A 431 27.73 7.14 -26.14
CA VAL A 431 28.55 8.37 -26.17
C VAL A 431 27.69 9.61 -25.90
N GLU A 432 26.45 9.62 -26.37
CA GLU A 432 25.48 10.65 -26.02
C GLU A 432 24.90 10.34 -24.63
N PRO A 433 25.09 11.23 -23.64
CA PRO A 433 24.57 11.02 -22.30
C PRO A 433 23.04 11.05 -22.30
N HIS A 434 22.42 10.11 -21.61
CA HIS A 434 20.97 10.08 -21.46
C HIS A 434 20.56 9.77 -20.02
N GLU A 435 19.38 10.22 -19.64
CA GLU A 435 18.84 10.05 -18.28
C GLU A 435 17.98 8.78 -18.20
N VAL A 436 18.14 8.04 -17.10
CA VAL A 436 17.47 6.77 -16.84
C VAL A 436 16.80 6.83 -15.47
N ARG A 437 15.54 6.43 -15.40
CA ARG A 437 14.81 6.29 -14.13
C ARG A 437 15.08 4.92 -13.54
N LEU A 438 15.65 4.86 -12.33
CA LEU A 438 15.99 3.62 -11.65
C LEU A 438 14.94 3.17 -10.64
N ALA A 439 14.18 4.11 -10.09
CA ALA A 439 13.15 3.84 -9.10
C ALA A 439 12.06 4.91 -9.16
N GLN A 440 10.83 4.53 -8.81
CA GLN A 440 9.70 5.43 -8.72
C GLN A 440 8.86 5.05 -7.50
N THR A 441 8.23 6.04 -6.88
CA THR A 441 7.15 5.79 -5.92
C THR A 441 5.90 5.18 -6.58
N ASP A 442 5.07 4.52 -5.79
CA ASP A 442 3.85 3.86 -6.26
C ASP A 442 2.70 4.84 -6.59
N CYS A 443 2.76 6.09 -6.12
CA CYS A 443 1.75 7.10 -6.44
C CYS A 443 1.99 7.73 -7.82
N THR A 444 2.90 8.69 -7.94
CA THR A 444 3.40 9.26 -9.21
C THR A 444 4.72 10.00 -8.94
N GLU A 445 5.51 10.27 -10.00
CA GLU A 445 6.74 11.08 -9.88
C GLU A 445 6.48 12.45 -9.23
N GLY A 446 5.33 13.07 -9.53
CA GLY A 446 4.97 14.39 -8.98
C GLY A 446 4.46 14.39 -7.55
N CYS A 447 4.35 13.23 -6.89
CA CYS A 447 3.80 13.11 -5.53
C CYS A 447 4.85 12.68 -4.49
N CYS A 448 5.66 11.66 -4.77
CA CYS A 448 6.71 11.18 -3.85
C CYS A 448 8.03 10.82 -4.57
N GLY A 449 8.24 11.39 -5.77
CA GLY A 449 9.54 11.44 -6.42
C GLY A 449 9.93 10.18 -7.19
N ALA A 450 11.15 10.22 -7.70
CA ALA A 450 11.79 9.14 -8.46
C ALA A 450 13.31 9.31 -8.39
N LEU A 451 14.05 8.23 -8.60
CA LEU A 451 15.51 8.28 -8.69
C LEU A 451 15.93 8.18 -10.15
N PHE A 452 16.65 9.19 -10.63
CA PHE A 452 17.23 9.22 -11.97
C PHE A 452 18.76 9.26 -11.91
N VAL A 453 19.40 8.75 -12.97
CA VAL A 453 20.84 8.82 -13.21
C VAL A 453 21.12 9.15 -14.67
N THR A 454 22.18 9.88 -14.96
CA THR A 454 22.68 10.06 -16.32
C THR A 454 23.76 9.02 -16.60
N ILE A 455 23.59 8.23 -17.67
CA ILE A 455 24.55 7.23 -18.13
C ILE A 455 25.27 7.77 -19.36
N GLU A 456 26.60 7.64 -19.40
CA GLU A 456 27.42 7.96 -20.57
C GLU A 456 28.59 6.98 -20.73
N ARG A 457 29.01 6.73 -21.97
CA ARG A 457 30.23 6.01 -22.31
C ARG A 457 31.35 6.99 -22.64
N ARG A 458 32.52 6.77 -22.04
CA ARG A 458 33.77 7.46 -22.36
C ARG A 458 34.91 6.47 -22.56
N GLY A 459 35.16 6.11 -23.82
CA GLY A 459 36.20 5.15 -24.15
C GLY A 459 35.90 3.77 -23.58
N ASP A 460 36.77 3.27 -22.71
CA ASP A 460 36.65 2.00 -22.00
C ASP A 460 35.91 2.11 -20.66
N GLU A 461 35.30 3.26 -20.36
CA GLU A 461 34.53 3.49 -19.13
C GLU A 461 33.05 3.80 -19.40
N VAL A 462 32.20 3.31 -18.50
CA VAL A 462 30.82 3.76 -18.36
C VAL A 462 30.72 4.60 -17.09
N ILE A 463 30.11 5.77 -17.19
CA ILE A 463 30.01 6.74 -16.10
C ILE A 463 28.54 6.97 -15.77
N TRP A 464 28.20 6.81 -14.50
CA TRP A 464 26.90 7.18 -13.94
C TRP A 464 27.07 8.44 -13.08
N ARG A 465 26.33 9.50 -13.41
CA ARG A 465 26.48 10.81 -12.75
C ARG A 465 25.16 11.58 -12.75
N SER A 466 25.20 12.80 -12.22
CA SER A 466 24.09 13.77 -12.29
C SER A 466 22.78 13.18 -11.77
N TRP A 467 22.87 12.53 -10.61
CA TRP A 467 21.74 11.94 -9.93
C TRP A 467 20.67 12.99 -9.65
N ARG A 468 19.40 12.61 -9.85
CA ARG A 468 18.28 13.52 -9.63
C ARG A 468 17.16 12.80 -8.90
N ASN A 469 16.65 13.45 -7.87
CA ASN A 469 15.36 13.14 -7.27
C ASN A 469 14.57 14.45 -7.13
N PRO A 470 13.45 14.63 -7.84
CA PRO A 470 12.63 15.84 -7.78
C PRO A 470 12.26 16.28 -6.36
N ASP A 471 12.01 15.33 -5.46
CA ASP A 471 11.58 15.59 -4.09
C ASP A 471 12.75 15.70 -3.10
N CYS A 472 13.97 15.40 -3.55
CA CYS A 472 15.19 15.58 -2.78
C CYS A 472 16.23 16.33 -3.64
N PRO A 473 16.07 17.66 -3.81
CA PRO A 473 16.95 18.48 -4.65
C PRO A 473 18.41 18.55 -4.16
N GLY A 474 18.71 18.03 -2.96
CA GLY A 474 20.05 17.91 -2.40
C GLY A 474 20.63 16.48 -2.43
N LEU A 475 20.08 15.57 -3.25
CA LEU A 475 20.60 14.22 -3.40
C LEU A 475 22.06 14.26 -3.87
N ASP A 476 22.98 13.86 -2.99
CA ASP A 476 24.41 13.80 -3.27
C ASP A 476 24.88 12.35 -3.29
N LEU A 477 24.89 11.77 -4.49
CA LEU A 477 25.42 10.44 -4.75
C LEU A 477 26.70 10.56 -5.58
N PRO A 478 27.72 9.72 -5.31
CA PRO A 478 28.98 9.80 -6.02
C PRO A 478 28.80 9.49 -7.51
N THR A 479 29.64 10.11 -8.34
CA THR A 479 29.84 9.63 -9.71
C THR A 479 30.45 8.23 -9.66
N LEU A 480 29.82 7.28 -10.35
CA LEU A 480 30.30 5.90 -10.42
C LEU A 480 30.95 5.65 -11.78
N HIS A 481 32.09 4.97 -11.75
CA HIS A 481 32.85 4.58 -12.94
C HIS A 481 32.87 3.06 -13.03
N PHE A 482 32.57 2.51 -14.19
CA PHE A 482 32.58 1.08 -14.47
C PHE A 482 33.52 0.79 -15.63
N ASP A 483 34.13 -0.39 -15.63
CA ASP A 483 34.73 -0.94 -16.84
C ASP A 483 33.63 -1.20 -17.87
N ALA A 484 33.79 -0.67 -19.09
CA ALA A 484 32.72 -0.74 -20.08
C ALA A 484 32.45 -2.17 -20.55
N ALA A 485 33.46 -3.03 -20.66
CA ALA A 485 33.27 -4.41 -21.10
C ALA A 485 32.58 -5.25 -20.01
N GLU A 486 32.96 -5.08 -18.73
CA GLU A 486 32.26 -5.73 -17.61
C GLU A 486 30.81 -5.24 -17.49
N TYR A 487 30.57 -3.94 -17.68
CA TYR A 487 29.24 -3.33 -17.65
C TYR A 487 28.33 -3.88 -18.76
N ASP A 488 28.80 -3.87 -20.00
CA ASP A 488 28.03 -4.34 -21.17
C ASP A 488 27.69 -5.82 -21.06
N ALA A 489 28.64 -6.62 -20.59
CA ALA A 489 28.41 -8.05 -20.37
C ALA A 489 27.32 -8.31 -19.32
N GLU A 490 27.30 -7.54 -18.23
CA GLU A 490 26.27 -7.68 -17.19
C GLU A 490 24.89 -7.21 -17.66
N VAL A 491 24.82 -6.10 -18.40
CA VAL A 491 23.55 -5.60 -18.98
C VAL A 491 23.00 -6.63 -19.96
N ALA A 492 23.81 -7.11 -20.91
CA ALA A 492 23.38 -8.13 -21.88
C ALA A 492 22.95 -9.44 -21.20
N ARG A 493 23.67 -9.88 -20.15
CA ARG A 493 23.27 -11.05 -19.36
C ARG A 493 21.92 -10.84 -18.68
N ALA A 494 21.69 -9.66 -18.12
CA ALA A 494 20.44 -9.33 -17.44
C ALA A 494 19.24 -9.25 -18.41
N GLU A 495 19.44 -8.67 -19.59
CA GLU A 495 18.42 -8.61 -20.65
C GLU A 495 18.05 -10.00 -21.19
N ALA A 496 19.02 -10.92 -21.27
CA ALA A 496 18.79 -12.29 -21.73
C ALA A 496 18.19 -13.22 -20.65
N ASP A 497 18.18 -12.80 -19.38
CA ASP A 497 17.67 -13.61 -18.27
C ASP A 497 16.15 -13.46 -18.14
N HIS A 498 15.42 -14.44 -18.66
CA HIS A 498 13.98 -14.58 -18.50
C HIS A 498 13.58 -15.69 -17.51
N SER A 499 14.54 -16.23 -16.74
CA SER A 499 14.29 -17.36 -15.84
C SER A 499 13.38 -17.03 -14.65
N TRP A 500 13.17 -15.74 -14.38
CA TRP A 500 12.29 -15.22 -13.34
C TRP A 500 10.84 -15.06 -13.82
N GLU A 501 10.58 -15.14 -15.11
CA GLU A 501 9.24 -14.99 -15.67
C GLU A 501 8.40 -16.24 -15.40
N TRP A 502 7.18 -16.05 -14.88
CA TRP A 502 6.14 -17.07 -14.93
C TRP A 502 5.37 -16.95 -16.26
N PRO A 503 4.59 -17.97 -16.66
CA PRO A 503 3.98 -18.02 -18.00
C PRO A 503 3.21 -16.76 -18.39
N ALA A 504 2.41 -16.19 -17.50
CA ALA A 504 1.68 -14.96 -17.80
C ALA A 504 2.58 -13.73 -18.00
N ARG A 505 3.70 -13.63 -17.27
CA ARG A 505 4.67 -12.54 -17.49
C ARG A 505 5.38 -12.68 -18.84
N THR A 506 5.72 -13.90 -19.24
CA THR A 506 6.25 -14.19 -20.59
C THR A 506 5.26 -13.78 -21.67
N VAL A 507 3.99 -14.19 -21.56
CA VAL A 507 2.93 -13.78 -22.51
C VAL A 507 2.79 -12.26 -22.54
N ALA A 508 2.75 -11.59 -21.39
CA ALA A 508 2.67 -10.12 -21.32
C ALA A 508 3.85 -9.44 -22.05
N ARG A 509 5.07 -9.94 -21.88
CA ARG A 509 6.26 -9.44 -22.61
C ARG A 509 6.12 -9.65 -24.11
N LEU A 510 5.72 -10.84 -24.54
CA LEU A 510 5.55 -11.18 -25.96
C LEU A 510 4.44 -10.35 -26.63
N VAL A 511 3.30 -10.14 -25.95
CA VAL A 511 2.22 -9.27 -26.44
C VAL A 511 2.70 -7.82 -26.54
N ARG A 512 3.43 -7.32 -25.53
CA ARG A 512 4.00 -5.96 -25.57
C ARG A 512 4.97 -5.78 -26.74
N ALA A 513 5.84 -6.75 -26.98
CA ALA A 513 6.75 -6.73 -28.12
C ALA A 513 5.97 -6.66 -29.44
N ARG A 514 4.96 -7.53 -29.60
CA ARG A 514 4.12 -7.59 -30.79
C ARG A 514 3.35 -6.30 -31.08
N LEU A 515 2.83 -5.65 -30.04
CA LEU A 515 2.12 -4.36 -30.14
C LEU A 515 3.08 -3.20 -30.45
N ARG A 516 4.32 -3.24 -29.95
CA ARG A 516 5.35 -2.25 -30.29
C ARG A 516 5.83 -2.38 -31.73
N GLU A 517 6.03 -3.62 -32.22
CA GLU A 517 6.44 -3.90 -33.60
C GLU A 517 5.36 -3.51 -34.63
N GLN A 518 4.08 -3.56 -34.24
CA GLN A 518 2.96 -3.21 -35.10
C GLN A 518 1.98 -2.27 -34.37
N PRO A 519 2.34 -0.98 -34.24
CA PRO A 519 1.55 0.00 -33.47
C PRO A 519 0.16 0.24 -34.07
N ASP A 520 -0.02 0.01 -35.38
CA ASP A 520 -1.27 0.24 -36.10
C ASP A 520 -2.31 -0.87 -35.94
N LEU A 521 -2.01 -1.94 -35.19
CA LEU A 521 -2.92 -3.07 -34.98
C LEU A 521 -4.29 -2.67 -34.43
N LEU A 522 -4.33 -1.60 -33.63
CA LEU A 522 -5.56 -1.07 -33.01
C LEU A 522 -6.08 0.20 -33.72
N ALA A 523 -5.36 0.73 -34.71
CA ALA A 523 -5.67 2.00 -35.36
C ALA A 523 -7.03 1.99 -36.07
N ARG A 524 -7.48 0.83 -36.57
CA ARG A 524 -8.82 0.68 -37.18
C ARG A 524 -9.98 1.00 -36.24
N TRP A 525 -9.73 0.97 -34.93
CA TRP A 525 -10.69 1.29 -33.87
C TRP A 525 -10.41 2.64 -33.21
N ASP A 526 -9.50 3.44 -33.79
CA ASP A 526 -8.98 4.67 -33.17
C ASP A 526 -8.51 4.42 -31.73
N CYS A 527 -7.70 3.37 -31.57
CA CYS A 527 -7.17 2.95 -30.28
C CYS A 527 -5.65 2.91 -30.33
N ALA A 528 -5.00 3.25 -29.21
CA ALA A 528 -3.55 3.14 -29.03
C ALA A 528 -3.24 2.20 -27.86
N ALA A 529 -2.27 1.30 -28.06
CA ALA A 529 -1.80 0.40 -27.01
C ALA A 529 -1.22 1.20 -25.82
N GLY A 530 -1.57 0.78 -24.62
CA GLY A 530 -1.02 1.26 -23.36
C GLY A 530 -0.03 0.25 -22.79
N TRP A 531 -0.07 0.05 -21.47
CA TRP A 531 0.74 -0.96 -20.81
C TRP A 531 0.16 -2.37 -21.00
N VAL A 532 1.03 -3.38 -20.87
CA VAL A 532 0.65 -4.78 -20.76
C VAL A 532 1.27 -5.30 -19.47
N ALA A 533 0.53 -6.01 -18.63
CA ALA A 533 1.03 -6.45 -17.33
C ALA A 533 0.52 -7.84 -16.96
N ALA A 534 1.32 -8.54 -16.17
CA ALA A 534 0.91 -9.71 -15.40
C ALA A 534 1.68 -9.63 -14.09
N GLY A 535 1.01 -9.54 -12.93
CA GLY A 535 1.67 -9.28 -11.65
C GLY A 535 1.12 -10.16 -10.53
N PRO A 536 1.90 -10.44 -9.48
CA PRO A 536 1.39 -11.06 -8.26
C PRO A 536 0.26 -10.23 -7.61
N PRO A 537 -0.74 -10.87 -6.98
CA PRO A 537 -0.86 -12.32 -6.80
C PRO A 537 -1.41 -13.06 -8.04
N ASP A 538 -1.95 -12.33 -9.03
CA ASP A 538 -2.62 -12.92 -10.19
C ASP A 538 -1.63 -13.34 -11.30
N THR A 539 -0.87 -14.38 -11.01
CA THR A 539 0.12 -14.95 -11.93
C THR A 539 -0.50 -15.73 -13.09
N SER A 540 -1.83 -15.80 -13.18
CA SER A 540 -2.60 -16.50 -14.23
C SER A 540 -3.25 -15.58 -15.25
N ARG A 541 -3.13 -14.26 -15.07
CA ARG A 541 -3.80 -13.29 -15.94
C ARG A 541 -2.83 -12.37 -16.62
N VAL A 542 -3.22 -11.96 -17.83
CA VAL A 542 -2.59 -10.87 -18.57
C VAL A 542 -3.60 -9.75 -18.70
N GLU A 543 -3.16 -8.55 -18.38
CA GLU A 543 -3.90 -7.32 -18.54
C GLU A 543 -3.32 -6.52 -19.70
N VAL A 544 -4.15 -6.18 -20.67
CA VAL A 544 -3.77 -5.36 -21.83
C VAL A 544 -4.53 -4.04 -21.77
N SER A 545 -3.82 -2.94 -21.55
CA SER A 545 -4.37 -1.59 -21.51
C SER A 545 -4.28 -0.93 -22.89
N TYR A 546 -5.30 -0.16 -23.26
CA TYR A 546 -5.33 0.67 -24.47
C TYR A 546 -6.29 1.85 -24.30
N PHE A 547 -6.06 2.91 -25.06
CA PHE A 547 -6.79 4.17 -24.98
C PHE A 547 -7.64 4.41 -26.23
N HIS A 548 -8.81 5.04 -26.06
CA HIS A 548 -9.67 5.54 -27.12
C HIS A 548 -10.09 7.00 -26.81
N PRO A 549 -9.96 7.94 -27.75
CA PRO A 549 -9.24 7.84 -29.03
C PRO A 549 -7.75 7.52 -28.82
N ALA A 550 -7.02 7.22 -29.90
CA ALA A 550 -5.57 7.01 -29.83
C ALA A 550 -4.92 8.24 -29.14
N ARG A 551 -4.38 8.02 -27.93
CA ARG A 551 -4.13 9.05 -26.92
C ARG A 551 -3.46 10.32 -27.50
N PRO A 552 -4.08 11.51 -27.39
CA PRO A 552 -3.38 12.76 -27.64
C PRO A 552 -2.36 13.00 -26.51
N ARG A 553 -1.10 13.26 -26.88
CA ARG A 553 -0.07 13.62 -25.89
C ARG A 553 -0.40 14.99 -25.28
N GLY A 554 -0.68 15.04 -23.98
CA GLY A 554 -0.61 16.28 -23.17
C GLY A 554 -1.69 17.35 -23.43
N GLY A 555 -2.89 16.97 -23.88
CA GLY A 555 -4.02 17.90 -24.08
C GLY A 555 -5.21 17.64 -23.13
N ASP A 556 -6.14 18.60 -23.06
CA ASP A 556 -7.41 18.51 -22.30
C ASP A 556 -8.47 17.64 -22.99
N ASP A 557 -8.08 16.92 -24.05
CA ASP A 557 -8.99 16.08 -24.83
C ASP A 557 -9.54 14.91 -24.01
N LEU A 558 -10.82 14.59 -24.25
CA LEU A 558 -11.49 13.47 -23.62
C LEU A 558 -10.84 12.14 -24.05
N TRP A 559 -10.75 11.20 -23.11
CA TRP A 559 -10.22 9.87 -23.36
C TRP A 559 -10.88 8.83 -22.46
N LEU A 560 -10.89 7.59 -22.95
CA LEU A 560 -11.24 6.39 -22.21
C LEU A 560 -10.07 5.42 -22.23
N GLN A 561 -9.89 4.72 -21.13
CA GLN A 561 -8.95 3.61 -21.03
C GLN A 561 -9.71 2.32 -20.84
N PHE A 562 -9.32 1.32 -21.61
CA PHE A 562 -9.81 -0.04 -21.51
C PHE A 562 -8.68 -0.94 -21.02
N VAL A 563 -9.01 -1.89 -20.14
CA VAL A 563 -8.09 -2.92 -19.64
C VAL A 563 -8.73 -4.29 -19.88
N ALA A 564 -8.25 -4.99 -20.91
CA ALA A 564 -8.65 -6.36 -21.19
C ALA A 564 -7.95 -7.31 -20.23
N VAL A 565 -8.71 -7.90 -19.31
CA VAL A 565 -8.25 -8.92 -18.37
C VAL A 565 -8.49 -10.31 -18.98
N ILE A 566 -7.41 -11.07 -19.19
CA ILE A 566 -7.44 -12.35 -19.91
C ILE A 566 -6.82 -13.44 -19.04
N ASP A 567 -7.63 -14.45 -18.69
CA ASP A 567 -7.18 -15.67 -18.02
C ASP A 567 -6.36 -16.54 -18.98
N LEU A 568 -5.22 -17.04 -18.50
CA LEU A 568 -4.36 -17.91 -19.27
C LEU A 568 -4.61 -19.38 -18.93
N PRO A 569 -5.07 -20.21 -19.90
CA PRO A 569 -4.96 -21.66 -19.78
C PRO A 569 -3.48 -22.09 -19.83
N ALA A 570 -3.19 -23.32 -19.41
CA ALA A 570 -1.85 -23.92 -19.49
C ALA A 570 -1.50 -24.28 -20.95
N ASN A 571 -1.14 -23.26 -21.73
CA ASN A 571 -0.75 -23.36 -23.15
C ASN A 571 0.65 -22.77 -23.37
N ASP A 572 1.18 -22.97 -24.58
CA ASP A 572 2.43 -22.33 -25.01
C ASP A 572 2.32 -20.79 -25.00
N PRO A 573 3.31 -20.06 -24.46
CA PRO A 573 3.25 -18.60 -24.40
C PRO A 573 3.15 -17.89 -25.76
N GLU A 574 3.69 -18.47 -26.84
CA GLU A 574 3.63 -17.88 -28.17
C GLU A 574 2.24 -18.00 -28.79
N ASP A 575 1.61 -19.18 -28.66
CA ASP A 575 0.22 -19.39 -29.07
C ASP A 575 -0.72 -18.43 -28.32
N MET A 576 -0.46 -18.24 -27.03
CA MET A 576 -1.25 -17.34 -26.19
C MET A 576 -1.07 -15.86 -26.56
N ARG A 577 0.16 -15.45 -26.90
CA ARG A 577 0.41 -14.12 -27.47
C ARG A 577 -0.48 -13.90 -28.69
N ASP A 578 -0.48 -14.84 -29.64
CA ASP A 578 -1.22 -14.70 -30.89
C ASP A 578 -2.73 -14.70 -30.66
N GLU A 579 -3.23 -15.52 -29.73
CA GLU A 579 -4.63 -15.50 -29.32
C GLU A 579 -5.05 -14.15 -28.72
N ILE A 580 -4.25 -13.60 -27.80
CA ILE A 580 -4.53 -12.32 -27.15
C ILE A 580 -4.54 -11.19 -28.18
N VAL A 581 -3.51 -11.12 -29.03
CA VAL A 581 -3.39 -10.11 -30.08
C VAL A 581 -4.60 -10.22 -31.01
N ARG A 582 -4.92 -11.42 -31.50
CA ARG A 582 -6.10 -11.66 -32.33
C ARG A 582 -7.40 -11.24 -31.65
N ARG A 583 -7.57 -11.50 -30.35
CA ARG A 583 -8.79 -11.15 -29.59
C ARG A 583 -9.01 -9.64 -29.52
N ILE A 584 -7.95 -8.85 -29.37
CA ILE A 584 -8.03 -7.38 -29.30
C ILE A 584 -7.97 -6.73 -30.69
N THR A 585 -7.48 -7.43 -31.72
CA THR A 585 -7.40 -6.90 -33.08
C THR A 585 -8.60 -7.26 -33.94
N ASP A 586 -9.13 -8.48 -33.90
CA ASP A 586 -10.12 -9.00 -34.87
C ASP A 586 -11.54 -8.48 -34.65
N SER A 587 -11.86 -8.03 -33.44
CA SER A 587 -13.15 -7.43 -33.07
C SER A 587 -12.95 -6.06 -32.45
N ASP A 588 -14.03 -5.30 -32.21
CA ASP A 588 -13.93 -4.02 -31.49
C ASP A 588 -13.43 -4.29 -30.07
N PRO A 589 -12.24 -3.77 -29.69
CA PRO A 589 -11.71 -3.99 -28.36
C PRO A 589 -12.39 -3.10 -27.30
N ARG A 590 -13.20 -2.09 -27.69
CA ARG A 590 -13.84 -1.17 -26.74
C ARG A 590 -15.10 -1.81 -26.13
N ARG A 591 -14.88 -2.66 -25.13
CA ARG A 591 -15.95 -3.41 -24.45
C ARG A 591 -16.32 -2.74 -23.12
N PRO A 592 -17.61 -2.55 -22.78
CA PRO A 592 -18.02 -1.91 -21.53
C PRO A 592 -17.42 -2.55 -20.27
N GLN A 593 -17.31 -3.88 -20.24
CA GLN A 593 -16.73 -4.61 -19.11
C GLN A 593 -15.23 -4.37 -18.90
N TRP A 594 -14.55 -3.78 -19.88
CA TRP A 594 -13.13 -3.45 -19.84
C TRP A 594 -12.88 -1.96 -19.62
N LEU A 595 -13.91 -1.11 -19.61
CA LEU A 595 -13.75 0.31 -19.33
C LEU A 595 -13.24 0.52 -17.89
N ALA A 596 -12.05 1.12 -17.77
CA ALA A 596 -11.30 1.20 -16.51
C ALA A 596 -10.83 2.62 -16.16
N GLY A 597 -10.77 3.55 -17.13
CA GLY A 597 -10.30 4.92 -16.90
C GLY A 597 -10.90 5.93 -17.88
N GLY A 598 -10.73 7.21 -17.56
CA GLY A 598 -11.31 8.35 -18.28
C GLY A 598 -12.19 9.20 -17.35
N SER A 599 -13.24 9.80 -17.91
CA SER A 599 -14.24 10.56 -17.16
C SER A 599 -15.66 10.17 -17.56
N ALA A 600 -16.65 10.50 -16.72
CA ALA A 600 -18.06 10.31 -17.07
C ALA A 600 -18.46 11.12 -18.31
N GLU A 601 -17.86 12.30 -18.50
CA GLU A 601 -18.02 13.14 -19.69
C GLU A 601 -17.46 12.44 -20.95
N ALA A 602 -16.26 11.86 -20.87
CA ALA A 602 -15.68 11.09 -21.96
C ALA A 602 -16.54 9.86 -22.30
N ALA A 603 -17.05 9.16 -21.29
CA ALA A 603 -17.89 7.99 -21.48
C ALA A 603 -19.17 8.36 -22.24
N GLN A 604 -19.84 9.43 -21.82
CA GLN A 604 -21.03 9.95 -22.50
C GLN A 604 -20.70 10.39 -23.94
N ALA A 605 -19.60 11.11 -24.15
CA ALA A 605 -19.19 11.60 -25.46
C ALA A 605 -18.91 10.45 -26.45
N TYR A 606 -18.37 9.32 -25.97
CA TYR A 606 -18.03 8.16 -26.80
C TYR A 606 -19.06 7.02 -26.75
N GLY A 607 -20.22 7.23 -26.10
CA GLY A 607 -21.32 6.26 -26.09
C GLY A 607 -21.15 5.06 -25.15
N PHE A 608 -20.44 5.24 -24.04
CA PHE A 608 -20.25 4.23 -22.99
C PHE A 608 -20.94 4.64 -21.68
N ASP A 609 -21.44 3.66 -20.95
CA ASP A 609 -21.88 3.85 -19.58
C ASP A 609 -20.65 3.95 -18.66
N TRP A 610 -20.55 5.04 -17.89
CA TRP A 610 -19.49 5.17 -16.90
C TRP A 610 -19.66 4.12 -15.79
N PRO A 611 -18.67 3.26 -15.53
CA PRO A 611 -18.86 2.17 -14.57
C PRO A 611 -19.17 2.75 -13.18
N PRO A 612 -20.13 2.17 -12.44
CA PRO A 612 -20.21 2.42 -11.01
C PRO A 612 -18.85 2.04 -10.42
N ARG A 613 -18.25 2.93 -9.62
CA ARG A 613 -16.95 2.67 -8.98
C ARG A 613 -16.98 1.25 -8.41
N ARG A 614 -16.08 0.37 -8.87
CA ARG A 614 -15.88 -0.94 -8.23
C ARG A 614 -15.56 -0.65 -6.75
N SER A 615 -16.46 -1.10 -5.88
CA SER A 615 -16.44 -0.92 -4.43
C SER A 615 -15.27 -1.60 -3.78
#